data_AF-A0A7J9ZHH3-F1
#
_entry.id   AF-A0A7J9ZHH3-F1
#
_cell.length_a   1.000
_cell.length_b   1.000
_cell.length_c   1.000
_cell.angle_alpha   90.00
_cell.angle_beta   90.00
_cell.angle_gamma   90.00
#
_symmetry.space_group_name_H-M   'P 1'
#
loop_
_entity.id
_entity.type
_entity.pdbx_description
1 polymer ?
#
loop_
_entity_poly.entity_id
_entity_poly.type
_entity_poly.pdbx_seq_one_letter_code
_entity_poly.pdbx_strand_id
1 'polypeptide(L)'
;MDRKDGGAVYEVYWVKSEAVALEYLRRRDVREEQYYVIVETPERNLGRDMVMIFDEADGAMLEIPSRTPLPELRASATHCSRCGYPILPCTLVGPGCTDPDCGHAMHVNDFAQSTFEVIVGGFGYRCISCDSAACRACYEATGEKVSSTAAFRPAANPDLPHPGGDVRVFLCWACDSPVTAFSE
;
A
#
# COMPACT_ATOMS: atom_id res chain seq x y z
N MET A 1 -9.23 -24.22 7.88
CA MET A 1 -9.76 -22.85 7.81
C MET A 1 -10.74 -22.70 8.96
N ASP A 2 -10.42 -21.83 9.90
CA ASP A 2 -11.27 -21.49 11.05
C ASP A 2 -11.93 -20.13 10.78
N ARG A 3 -13.23 -20.01 11.02
CA ARG A 3 -13.99 -18.77 10.84
C ARG A 3 -14.50 -18.32 12.20
N LYS A 4 -14.12 -17.11 12.62
CA LYS A 4 -14.59 -16.53 13.88
C LYS A 4 -15.87 -15.74 13.68
N ASP A 5 -16.62 -15.51 14.77
CA ASP A 5 -17.91 -14.81 14.78
C ASP A 5 -17.84 -13.38 14.20
N GLY A 6 -16.64 -12.79 14.12
CA GLY A 6 -16.38 -11.47 13.53
C GLY A 6 -16.10 -11.44 12.02
N GLY A 7 -16.23 -12.58 11.31
CA GLY A 7 -15.97 -12.66 9.87
C GLY A 7 -14.52 -12.99 9.50
N ALA A 8 -13.60 -12.90 10.46
CA ALA A 8 -12.19 -13.22 10.25
C ALA A 8 -11.97 -14.70 9.92
N VAL A 9 -11.07 -14.93 8.95
CA VAL A 9 -10.73 -16.25 8.41
C VAL A 9 -9.27 -16.55 8.70
N TYR A 10 -9.00 -17.69 9.34
CA TYR A 10 -7.65 -18.14 9.65
C TYR A 10 -7.33 -19.44 8.91
N GLU A 11 -6.26 -19.42 8.12
CA GLU A 11 -5.60 -20.63 7.64
C GLU A 11 -4.36 -20.91 8.48
N VAL A 12 -4.39 -22.00 9.25
CA VAL A 12 -3.29 -22.37 10.13
C VAL A 12 -2.54 -23.56 9.53
N TYR A 13 -1.22 -23.43 9.44
CA TYR A 13 -0.30 -24.46 8.97
C TYR A 13 0.80 -24.68 10.02
N TRP A 14 1.41 -25.86 10.02
CA TRP A 14 2.55 -26.15 10.88
C TRP A 14 3.78 -26.46 10.02
N VAL A 15 4.94 -25.92 10.41
CA VAL A 15 6.23 -26.24 9.78
C VAL A 15 7.32 -26.41 10.83
N LYS A 16 8.39 -27.08 10.42
CA LYS A 16 9.48 -27.48 11.32
C LYS A 16 10.43 -26.36 11.76
N SER A 17 10.39 -25.18 11.13
CA SER A 17 11.29 -24.07 11.48
C SER A 17 10.77 -22.72 10.99
N GLU A 18 11.17 -21.67 11.70
CA GLU A 18 10.88 -20.28 11.36
C GLU A 18 11.27 -19.90 9.92
N ALA A 19 12.43 -20.33 9.45
CA ALA A 19 12.89 -20.03 8.09
C ALA A 19 11.93 -20.55 7.02
N VAL A 20 11.36 -21.75 7.22
CA VAL A 20 10.38 -22.34 6.29
C VAL A 20 9.05 -21.60 6.40
N ALA A 21 8.65 -21.18 7.61
CA ALA A 21 7.44 -20.39 7.82
C ALA A 21 7.51 -19.05 7.06
N LEU A 22 8.61 -18.31 7.20
CA LEU A 22 8.82 -17.05 6.49
C LEU A 22 8.81 -17.23 4.97
N GLU A 23 9.49 -18.26 4.44
CA GLU A 23 9.49 -18.54 2.99
C GLU A 23 8.08 -18.89 2.49
N TYR A 24 7.33 -19.69 3.24
CA TYR A 24 5.95 -20.02 2.93
C TYR A 24 5.06 -18.78 2.91
N LEU A 25 5.13 -17.97 3.97
CA LEU A 25 4.35 -16.75 4.11
C LEU A 25 4.67 -15.76 2.99
N ARG A 26 5.95 -15.54 2.65
CA ARG A 26 6.37 -14.64 1.54
C ARG A 26 5.74 -14.99 0.19
N ARG A 27 5.55 -16.28 -0.09
CA ARG A 27 4.96 -16.77 -1.35
C ARG A 27 3.43 -16.77 -1.35
N ARG A 28 2.80 -16.55 -0.20
CA ARG A 28 1.36 -16.63 -0.05
C ARG A 28 0.71 -15.26 -0.13
N ASP A 29 0.13 -14.92 -1.28
CA ASP A 29 -0.67 -13.69 -1.37
C ASP A 29 -1.95 -13.79 -0.54
N VAL A 30 -2.24 -12.72 0.22
CA VAL A 30 -3.48 -12.53 0.97
C VAL A 30 -4.12 -11.25 0.45
N ARG A 31 -5.25 -11.36 -0.26
CA ARG A 31 -5.88 -10.21 -0.95
C ARG A 31 -7.26 -9.87 -0.41
N GLU A 32 -7.66 -10.51 0.69
CA GLU A 32 -8.97 -10.38 1.31
C GLU A 32 -8.81 -9.77 2.71
N GLU A 33 -9.68 -8.83 3.04
CA GLU A 33 -9.73 -8.27 4.38
C GLU A 33 -10.12 -9.34 5.40
N GLN A 34 -9.61 -9.20 6.62
CA GLN A 34 -9.84 -10.13 7.73
C GLN A 34 -9.42 -11.58 7.44
N TYR A 35 -8.58 -11.80 6.42
CA TYR A 35 -8.01 -13.10 6.12
C TYR A 35 -6.57 -13.16 6.62
N TYR A 36 -6.25 -14.20 7.37
CA TYR A 36 -4.96 -14.40 8.01
C TYR A 36 -4.43 -15.79 7.71
N VAL A 37 -3.14 -15.85 7.34
CA VAL A 37 -2.41 -17.11 7.21
C VAL A 37 -1.44 -17.19 8.38
N ILE A 38 -1.66 -18.16 9.27
CA ILE A 38 -0.81 -18.41 10.43
C ILE A 38 0.03 -19.65 10.17
N VAL A 39 1.32 -19.56 10.44
CA VAL A 39 2.24 -20.69 10.39
C VAL A 39 2.87 -20.88 11.76
N GLU A 40 2.53 -22.00 12.38
CA GLU A 40 3.07 -22.43 13.66
C GLU A 40 4.42 -23.10 13.48
N THR A 41 5.37 -22.78 14.38
CA THR A 41 6.66 -23.45 14.49
C THR A 41 6.92 -23.86 15.95
N PRO A 42 7.92 -24.70 16.22
CA PRO A 42 8.31 -25.02 17.60
C PRO A 42 8.73 -23.79 18.43
N GLU A 43 9.21 -22.73 17.77
CA GLU A 43 9.75 -21.55 18.43
C GLU A 43 8.70 -20.46 18.64
N ARG A 44 7.89 -20.16 17.62
CA ARG A 44 6.84 -19.15 17.65
C ARG A 44 5.88 -19.31 16.47
N ASN A 45 4.79 -18.56 16.50
CA ASN A 45 3.82 -18.51 15.42
C ASN A 45 3.97 -17.22 14.64
N LEU A 46 3.92 -17.33 13.31
CA LEU A 46 4.03 -16.20 12.40
C LEU A 46 2.73 -16.05 11.62
N GLY A 47 2.28 -14.81 11.45
CA GLY A 47 1.10 -14.47 10.66
C GLY A 47 1.45 -13.73 9.39
N ARG A 48 0.55 -13.82 8.39
CA ARG A 48 0.49 -12.90 7.25
C ARG A 48 -0.94 -12.43 7.06
N ASP A 49 -1.09 -11.13 6.82
CA ASP A 49 -2.31 -10.51 6.34
C ASP A 49 -2.06 -9.85 4.96
N MET A 50 -2.95 -8.95 4.54
CA MET A 50 -2.83 -8.24 3.26
C MET A 50 -1.63 -7.29 3.17
N VAL A 51 -1.06 -6.89 4.31
CA VAL A 51 -0.07 -5.83 4.42
C VAL A 51 1.29 -6.40 4.77
N MET A 52 1.36 -7.23 5.80
CA MET A 52 2.62 -7.61 6.43
C MET A 52 2.66 -9.07 6.87
N ILE A 53 3.89 -9.52 7.11
CA ILE A 53 4.19 -10.69 7.93
C ILE A 53 4.50 -10.19 9.33
N PHE A 54 3.93 -10.84 10.34
CA PHE A 54 3.97 -10.41 11.73
C PHE A 54 4.19 -11.57 12.68
N ASP A 55 4.65 -11.27 13.90
CA ASP A 55 4.66 -12.22 15.01
C ASP A 55 3.26 -12.33 15.62
N GLU A 56 2.71 -13.53 15.74
CA GLU A 56 1.34 -13.72 16.23
C GLU A 56 1.19 -13.30 17.71
N ALA A 57 2.25 -13.39 18.52
CA ALA A 57 2.16 -13.21 19.95
C ALA A 57 1.88 -11.76 20.35
N ASP A 58 2.47 -10.80 19.65
CA ASP A 58 2.39 -9.36 19.94
C ASP A 58 1.92 -8.51 18.75
N GLY A 59 1.73 -9.13 17.58
CA GLY A 59 1.37 -8.43 16.34
C GLY A 59 2.51 -7.60 15.75
N ALA A 60 3.75 -7.78 16.23
CA ALA A 60 4.88 -7.00 15.76
C ALA A 60 5.16 -7.28 14.27
N MET A 61 5.25 -6.22 13.48
CA MET A 61 5.60 -6.32 12.07
C MET A 61 7.03 -6.84 11.91
N LEU A 62 7.18 -7.90 11.12
CA LEU A 62 8.48 -8.45 10.74
C LEU A 62 8.92 -7.96 9.37
N GLU A 63 8.04 -8.00 8.37
CA GLU A 63 8.33 -7.52 7.02
C GLU A 63 7.06 -7.21 6.21
N ILE A 64 7.19 -6.36 5.21
CA ILE A 64 6.17 -6.17 4.17
C ILE A 64 6.58 -7.04 2.97
N PRO A 65 5.87 -8.14 2.69
CA PRO A 65 6.23 -9.01 1.58
C PRO A 65 5.97 -8.33 0.23
N SER A 66 6.76 -8.72 -0.78
CA SER A 66 6.51 -8.30 -2.15
C SER A 66 5.14 -8.82 -2.63
N ARG A 67 4.38 -7.98 -3.33
CA ARG A 67 3.08 -8.35 -3.90
C ARG A 67 3.26 -8.97 -5.27
N THR A 68 2.76 -10.19 -5.48
CA THR A 68 2.81 -10.83 -6.80
C THR A 68 1.87 -10.10 -7.77
N PRO A 69 2.31 -9.76 -8.98
CA PRO A 69 1.45 -9.17 -9.99
C PRO A 69 0.30 -10.13 -10.39
N LEU A 70 -0.80 -9.55 -10.87
CA LEU A 70 -1.79 -10.31 -11.61
C LEU A 70 -1.19 -10.82 -12.94
N PRO A 71 -1.64 -11.96 -13.48
CA PRO A 71 -1.22 -12.43 -14.80
C PRO A 71 -1.47 -11.40 -15.90
N GLU A 72 -2.55 -10.63 -15.75
CA GLU A 72 -2.93 -9.53 -16.64
C GLU A 72 -3.40 -8.33 -15.80
N LEU A 73 -3.13 -7.12 -16.30
CA LEU A 73 -3.61 -5.90 -15.66
C LEU A 73 -5.14 -5.87 -15.70
N ARG A 74 -5.77 -5.54 -14.56
CA ARG A 74 -7.22 -5.50 -14.43
C ARG A 74 -7.67 -4.18 -13.83
N ALA A 75 -8.30 -3.33 -14.65
CA ALA A 75 -8.92 -2.10 -14.18
C ALA A 75 -9.94 -2.38 -13.06
N SER A 76 -9.86 -1.63 -11.97
CA SER A 76 -10.77 -1.70 -10.83
C SER A 76 -10.73 -0.39 -10.06
N ALA A 77 -11.88 0.10 -9.61
CA ALA A 77 -11.96 1.32 -8.79
C ALA A 77 -11.47 1.11 -7.35
N THR A 78 -11.45 -0.14 -6.86
CA THR A 78 -11.21 -0.47 -5.45
C THR A 78 -10.02 -1.40 -5.23
N HIS A 79 -9.42 -1.93 -6.31
CA HIS A 79 -8.29 -2.85 -6.23
C HIS A 79 -7.16 -2.40 -7.14
N CYS A 80 -5.91 -2.59 -6.71
CA CYS A 80 -4.74 -2.28 -7.51
C CYS A 80 -4.79 -3.00 -8.85
N SER A 81 -4.73 -2.25 -9.93
CA SER A 81 -4.82 -2.80 -11.29
C SER A 81 -3.65 -3.72 -11.65
N ARG A 82 -2.53 -3.64 -10.91
CA ARG A 82 -1.35 -4.49 -11.09
C ARG A 82 -1.35 -5.74 -10.22
N CYS A 83 -1.65 -5.64 -8.93
CA CYS A 83 -1.52 -6.77 -7.99
C CYS A 83 -2.85 -7.31 -7.46
N GLY A 84 -3.96 -6.63 -7.71
CA GLY A 84 -5.29 -7.06 -7.27
C GLY A 84 -5.54 -6.96 -5.78
N TYR A 85 -4.65 -6.35 -4.99
CA TYR A 85 -4.92 -6.04 -3.58
C TYR A 85 -5.90 -4.87 -3.48
N PRO A 86 -6.82 -4.88 -2.51
CA PRO A 86 -7.72 -3.75 -2.28
C PRO A 86 -6.93 -2.49 -1.91
N ILE A 87 -7.49 -1.33 -2.26
CA ILE A 87 -6.97 -0.01 -1.93
C ILE A 87 -7.99 0.70 -1.07
N LEU A 88 -7.55 1.11 0.11
CA LEU A 88 -8.38 1.89 1.02
C LEU A 88 -8.32 3.37 0.63
N PRO A 89 -9.45 4.08 0.70
CA PRO A 89 -9.45 5.53 0.55
C PRO A 89 -8.71 6.18 1.72
N CYS A 90 -8.06 7.30 1.45
CA CYS A 90 -7.47 8.16 2.47
C CYS A 90 -8.29 9.44 2.63
N THR A 91 -8.40 9.94 3.85
CA THR A 91 -9.02 11.24 4.13
C THR A 91 -8.06 12.37 3.75
N LEU A 92 -8.36 13.11 2.67
CA LEU A 92 -7.64 14.35 2.38
C LEU A 92 -8.03 15.38 3.43
N VAL A 93 -7.06 16.06 4.02
CA VAL A 93 -7.35 17.20 4.89
C VAL A 93 -6.55 18.41 4.40
N GLY A 94 -7.24 19.54 4.35
CA GLY A 94 -6.72 20.78 3.79
C GLY A 94 -5.59 21.39 4.65
N PRO A 95 -4.77 22.27 4.06
CA PRO A 95 -3.65 22.89 4.77
C PRO A 95 -4.12 23.60 6.05
N GLY A 96 -3.52 23.27 7.21
CA GLY A 96 -3.72 24.00 8.47
C GLY A 96 -4.04 23.18 9.73
N CYS A 97 -4.22 21.86 9.67
CA CYS A 97 -4.25 21.04 10.88
C CYS A 97 -2.81 20.85 11.43
N THR A 98 -2.68 21.11 12.73
CA THR A 98 -1.42 21.09 13.48
C THR A 98 -1.41 19.97 14.52
N ASP A 99 -2.40 19.08 14.49
CA ASP A 99 -2.56 18.00 15.46
C ASP A 99 -1.85 16.74 14.96
N PRO A 100 -0.75 16.31 15.61
CA PRO A 100 0.02 15.14 15.19
C PRO A 100 -0.68 13.81 15.48
N ASP A 101 -1.69 13.77 16.36
CA ASP A 101 -2.38 12.54 16.78
C ASP A 101 -3.75 12.37 16.10
N CYS A 102 -4.10 13.26 15.17
CA CYS A 102 -5.42 13.31 14.58
C CYS A 102 -5.76 12.15 13.64
N GLY A 103 -4.81 11.26 13.33
CA GLY A 103 -5.01 10.12 12.44
C GLY A 103 -5.34 10.49 10.98
N HIS A 104 -5.22 11.78 10.62
CA HIS A 104 -5.53 12.27 9.27
C HIS A 104 -4.34 12.16 8.32
N ALA A 105 -4.61 11.90 7.03
CA ALA A 105 -3.63 11.96 5.94
C ALA A 105 -3.36 13.41 5.48
N MET A 106 -3.23 14.33 6.44
CA MET A 106 -3.14 15.80 6.34
C MET A 106 -1.94 16.37 5.54
N HIS A 107 -1.20 15.54 4.80
CA HIS A 107 0.04 15.91 4.14
C HIS A 107 0.11 15.48 2.66
N VAL A 108 -1.04 15.46 2.00
CA VAL A 108 -1.21 15.08 0.59
C VAL A 108 -1.05 16.25 -0.40
N ASN A 109 -0.15 17.18 -0.10
CA ASN A 109 0.68 17.72 -1.17
C ASN A 109 1.89 16.77 -1.30
N ASP A 110 1.66 15.67 -2.01
CA ASP A 110 2.63 14.62 -2.39
C ASP A 110 3.15 13.64 -1.30
N PHE A 111 2.43 13.50 -0.19
CA PHE A 111 2.70 12.62 0.98
C PHE A 111 3.90 13.08 1.83
N ALA A 112 3.66 13.89 2.87
CA ALA A 112 4.59 13.96 4.02
C ALA A 112 4.43 12.77 5.00
N GLN A 113 3.81 11.68 4.54
CA GLN A 113 3.92 10.36 5.16
C GLN A 113 5.08 9.61 4.50
N SER A 114 5.83 8.85 5.28
CA SER A 114 6.86 7.98 4.71
C SER A 114 6.19 6.95 3.78
N THR A 115 6.88 6.51 2.71
CA THR A 115 6.41 5.42 1.83
C THR A 115 5.87 4.22 2.61
N PHE A 116 6.45 3.96 3.77
CA PHE A 116 6.06 2.90 4.69
C PHE A 116 4.63 3.07 5.23
N GLU A 117 4.25 4.25 5.73
CA GLU A 117 2.91 4.52 6.29
C GLU A 117 1.81 4.35 5.24
N VAL A 118 2.06 4.80 4.01
CA VAL A 118 1.11 4.65 2.89
C VAL A 118 0.88 3.19 2.55
N ILE A 119 1.94 2.37 2.57
CA ILE A 119 1.84 0.93 2.28
C ILE A 119 1.14 0.21 3.43
N VAL A 120 1.47 0.53 4.68
CA VAL A 120 0.87 -0.10 5.86
C VAL A 120 -0.60 0.25 5.99
N GLY A 121 -0.99 1.50 5.73
CA GLY A 121 -2.38 1.94 5.72
C GLY A 121 -3.22 1.39 4.56
N GLY A 122 -2.62 0.62 3.64
CA GLY A 122 -3.33 0.11 2.47
C GLY A 122 -3.76 1.20 1.47
N PHE A 123 -3.19 2.40 1.59
CA PHE A 123 -3.55 3.54 0.77
C PHE A 123 -2.92 3.45 -0.63
N GLY A 124 -3.50 4.21 -1.54
CA GLY A 124 -3.03 4.23 -2.92
C GLY A 124 -3.60 5.37 -3.72
N TYR A 125 -3.68 5.13 -5.02
CA TYR A 125 -3.98 6.12 -6.02
C TYR A 125 -5.17 5.71 -6.87
N ARG A 126 -5.84 6.70 -7.44
CA ARG A 126 -6.91 6.55 -8.41
C ARG A 126 -6.57 7.32 -9.68
N CYS A 127 -6.78 6.67 -10.83
CA CYS A 127 -6.55 7.30 -12.12
C CYS A 127 -7.59 8.40 -12.39
N ILE A 128 -7.13 9.57 -12.82
CA ILE A 128 -8.00 10.71 -13.13
C ILE A 128 -8.83 10.50 -14.42
N SER A 129 -8.46 9.52 -15.24
CA SER A 129 -9.07 9.29 -16.55
C SER A 129 -9.95 8.05 -16.61
N CYS A 130 -9.50 6.92 -16.06
CA CYS A 130 -10.24 5.65 -16.12
C CYS A 130 -10.66 5.10 -14.75
N ASP A 131 -10.51 5.90 -13.68
CA ASP A 131 -10.88 5.56 -12.31
C ASP A 131 -10.19 4.32 -11.71
N SER A 132 -9.23 3.74 -12.44
CA SER A 132 -8.52 2.54 -12.02
C SER A 132 -7.57 2.84 -10.85
N ALA A 133 -7.61 1.99 -9.83
CA ALA A 133 -6.83 2.12 -8.62
C ALA A 133 -5.43 1.46 -8.74
N ALA A 134 -4.48 1.96 -7.95
CA ALA A 134 -3.11 1.48 -7.90
C ALA A 134 -2.53 1.63 -6.48
N CYS A 135 -1.90 0.59 -5.92
CA CYS A 135 -1.23 0.71 -4.62
C CYS A 135 0.15 1.35 -4.73
N ARG A 136 0.57 2.07 -3.69
CA ARG A 136 1.94 2.58 -3.57
C ARG A 136 2.98 1.47 -3.59
N ALA A 137 2.68 0.33 -2.96
CA ALA A 137 3.59 -0.82 -2.91
C ALA A 137 4.04 -1.29 -4.31
N CYS A 138 3.16 -1.24 -5.32
CA CYS A 138 3.52 -1.61 -6.69
C CYS A 138 4.47 -0.62 -7.37
N TYR A 139 4.28 0.69 -7.13
CA TYR A 139 5.17 1.70 -7.69
C TYR A 139 6.57 1.63 -7.08
N GLU A 140 6.65 1.38 -5.77
CA GLU A 140 7.94 1.27 -5.07
C GLU A 140 8.71 0.01 -5.45
N ALA A 141 8.00 -1.12 -5.60
CA ALA A 141 8.64 -2.38 -5.96
C ALA A 141 9.23 -2.40 -7.38
N THR A 142 8.74 -1.53 -8.29
CA THR A 142 9.11 -1.59 -9.71
C THR A 142 9.86 -0.35 -10.19
N GLY A 143 9.56 0.84 -9.64
CA GLY A 143 9.99 2.11 -10.23
C GLY A 143 9.36 2.40 -11.60
N GLU A 144 8.45 1.55 -12.08
CA GLU A 144 7.77 1.69 -13.37
C GLU A 144 6.53 2.57 -13.27
N LYS A 145 6.00 2.99 -14.43
CA LYS A 145 4.81 3.87 -14.51
C LYS A 145 5.00 5.14 -13.68
N VAL A 146 6.21 5.70 -13.75
CA VAL A 146 6.56 6.99 -13.18
C VAL A 146 7.09 7.86 -14.31
N SER A 147 6.55 9.06 -14.43
CA SER A 147 7.09 10.12 -15.27
C SER A 147 7.74 11.18 -14.37
N SER A 148 8.75 11.87 -14.89
CA SER A 148 9.28 13.08 -14.27
C SER A 148 8.83 14.29 -15.07
N THR A 149 8.37 15.34 -14.38
CA THR A 149 8.11 16.63 -14.97
C THR A 149 8.75 17.73 -14.14
N ALA A 150 9.17 18.80 -14.80
CA ALA A 150 9.66 19.98 -14.09
C ALA A 150 8.49 20.59 -13.30
N ALA A 151 8.70 20.92 -12.03
CA ALA A 151 7.71 21.64 -11.25
C ALA A 151 7.28 22.93 -11.98
N PHE A 152 6.00 23.04 -12.35
CA PHE A 152 5.49 24.26 -12.95
C PHE A 152 5.34 25.36 -11.90
N ARG A 153 5.79 26.56 -12.26
CA ARG A 153 5.79 27.77 -11.42
C ARG A 153 4.41 28.45 -11.46
N PRO A 154 3.70 28.62 -10.33
CA PRO A 154 2.74 29.71 -10.24
C PRO A 154 3.55 31.02 -10.26
N ALA A 155 3.26 31.93 -11.21
CA ALA A 155 4.05 33.13 -11.47
C ALA A 155 4.14 34.16 -10.32
N ALA A 156 3.60 33.86 -9.14
CA ALA A 156 3.24 34.85 -8.14
C ALA A 156 4.31 35.20 -7.09
N ASN A 157 5.44 34.47 -6.96
CA ASN A 157 6.45 34.84 -5.97
C ASN A 157 7.90 34.44 -6.38
N PRO A 158 8.79 35.39 -6.69
CA PRO A 158 10.18 35.13 -7.05
C PRO A 158 11.12 34.81 -5.88
N ASP A 159 10.71 35.04 -4.63
CA ASP A 159 11.60 34.95 -3.45
C ASP A 159 11.46 33.64 -2.63
N LEU A 160 10.60 32.70 -3.07
CA LEU A 160 10.50 31.38 -2.43
C LEU A 160 11.63 30.46 -2.91
N PRO A 161 12.30 29.70 -2.01
CA PRO A 161 13.38 28.79 -2.38
C PRO A 161 12.90 27.78 -3.43
N HIS A 162 13.67 27.65 -4.51
CA HIS A 162 13.44 26.71 -5.59
C HIS A 162 13.46 25.27 -5.07
N PRO A 163 12.41 24.45 -5.25
CA PRO A 163 12.64 23.05 -5.50
C PRO A 163 13.04 22.96 -6.98
N GLY A 164 14.33 23.13 -7.29
CA GLY A 164 14.89 22.85 -8.63
C GLY A 164 14.89 21.34 -8.95
N GLY A 165 13.86 20.62 -8.51
CA GLY A 165 13.78 19.17 -8.56
C GLY A 165 12.71 18.69 -9.52
N ASP A 166 12.96 17.51 -10.09
CA ASP A 166 11.98 16.76 -10.86
C ASP A 166 10.83 16.33 -9.94
N VAL A 167 9.59 16.61 -10.36
CA VAL A 167 8.39 16.06 -9.71
C VAL A 167 8.11 14.70 -10.32
N ARG A 168 8.03 13.68 -9.47
CA ARG A 168 7.65 12.32 -9.87
C ARG A 168 6.13 12.24 -9.95
N VAL A 169 5.61 11.93 -11.13
CA VAL A 169 4.20 11.71 -11.39
C VAL A 169 3.97 10.22 -11.59
N PHE A 170 3.12 9.61 -10.77
CA PHE A 170 2.70 8.23 -10.95
C PHE A 170 1.65 8.15 -12.07
N LEU A 171 1.78 7.13 -12.93
CA LEU A 171 0.92 6.88 -14.07
C LEU A 171 0.09 5.63 -13.84
N CYS A 172 -1.13 5.63 -14.36
CA CYS A 172 -2.05 4.52 -14.23
C CYS A 172 -1.51 3.30 -14.97
N TRP A 173 -1.54 2.13 -14.31
CA TRP A 173 -1.17 0.87 -14.93
C TRP A 173 -2.01 0.56 -16.19
N ALA A 174 -3.29 0.94 -16.20
CA ALA A 174 -4.22 0.60 -17.28
C ALA A 174 -4.17 1.54 -18.50
N CYS A 175 -3.95 2.84 -18.30
CA CYS A 175 -4.07 3.83 -19.40
C CYS A 175 -2.97 4.89 -19.45
N ASP A 176 -1.93 4.79 -18.62
CA ASP A 176 -0.80 5.73 -18.55
C ASP A 176 -1.16 7.19 -18.21
N SER A 177 -2.41 7.48 -17.88
CA SER A 177 -2.82 8.80 -17.39
C SER A 177 -2.39 8.99 -15.93
N PRO A 178 -2.15 10.22 -15.47
CA PRO A 178 -1.77 10.49 -14.08
C PRO A 178 -2.75 9.91 -13.07
N VAL A 179 -2.22 9.53 -11.91
CA VAL A 179 -3.03 9.12 -10.75
C VAL A 179 -2.91 10.14 -9.63
N THR A 180 -3.97 10.27 -8.84
CA THR A 180 -4.02 11.11 -7.64
C THR A 180 -4.32 10.27 -6.41
N ALA A 181 -4.11 10.79 -5.21
CA ALA A 181 -4.47 10.10 -3.97
C ALA A 181 -5.94 9.65 -4.01
N PHE A 182 -6.19 8.39 -3.66
CA PHE A 182 -7.56 7.88 -3.62
C PHE A 182 -8.26 8.40 -2.36
N SER A 183 -9.27 9.24 -2.55
CA SER A 183 -10.15 9.76 -1.50
C SER A 183 -11.61 9.57 -1.91
N GLU A 184 -12.47 9.36 -0.91
CA GLU A 184 -13.93 9.30 -1.06
C GLU A 184 -14.54 10.71 -1.12
#